data_AF-A0A818IAE1-F1
#
_entry.id   AF-A0A818IAE1-F1
#
_cell.length_a   1.000
_cell.length_b   1.000
_cell.length_c   1.000
_cell.angle_alpha   90.00
_cell.angle_beta   90.00
_cell.angle_gamma   90.00
#
_symmetry.space_group_name_H-M   'P 1'
#
loop_
_entity.id
_entity.type
_entity.pdbx_description
1 polymer ?
#
loop_
_entity_poly.entity_id
_entity_poly.type
_entity_poly.pdbx_seq_one_letter_code
_entity_poly.pdbx_strand_id
1 'polypeptide(L)'
;MHSVVASAYRTGESIFVPGTYASYYSKNGWYRGPFYMTLGFYNTAGYMVYGKGKDDVASYAIKGFYSPITRRMGLQLHYQIGTGDPDQNIGQTISAHVQWNEYQQQFEGNYYSSIENAGKDNSFIIKRN
;
A
#
# COMPACT_ATOMS: atom_id res chain seq x y z
N MET A 1 -35.06 -4.06 11.48
CA MET A 1 -33.88 -4.67 12.14
C MET A 1 -32.86 -4.94 11.07
N HIS A 2 -31.81 -4.12 10.98
CA HIS A 2 -30.75 -4.29 9.98
C HIS A 2 -29.81 -5.40 10.46
N SER A 3 -29.78 -6.52 9.73
CA SER A 3 -28.76 -7.54 9.89
C SER A 3 -27.42 -6.98 9.44
N VAL A 4 -26.57 -6.65 10.41
CA VAL A 4 -25.14 -6.41 10.17
C VAL A 4 -24.53 -7.78 9.94
N VAL A 5 -24.33 -8.15 8.67
CA VAL A 5 -23.59 -9.35 8.31
C VAL A 5 -22.12 -9.05 8.57
N ALA A 6 -21.70 -9.24 9.83
CA ALA A 6 -20.28 -9.29 10.15
C ALA A 6 -19.70 -10.51 9.41
N SER A 7 -19.03 -10.26 8.30
CA SER A 7 -18.28 -11.28 7.56
C SER A 7 -17.17 -11.78 8.49
N ALA A 8 -17.43 -12.89 9.18
CA ALA A 8 -16.49 -13.55 10.05
C ALA A 8 -15.40 -14.20 9.19
N TYR A 9 -14.42 -13.39 8.78
CA TYR A 9 -13.17 -13.92 8.25
C TYR A 9 -12.56 -14.82 9.33
N ARG A 10 -12.46 -16.12 9.05
CA ARG A 10 -11.87 -17.11 9.95
C ARG A 10 -10.46 -16.65 10.31
N THR A 11 -10.12 -16.73 11.59
CA THR A 11 -8.75 -16.55 12.07
C THR A 11 -7.81 -17.48 11.30
N GLY A 12 -7.04 -16.92 10.36
CA GLY A 12 -6.10 -17.67 9.52
C GLY A 12 -6.26 -17.51 8.01
N GLU A 13 -7.42 -17.10 7.50
CA GLU A 13 -7.57 -16.79 6.07
C GLU A 13 -7.01 -15.39 5.76
N SER A 14 -6.07 -15.34 4.82
CA SER A 14 -5.54 -14.07 4.32
C SER A 14 -6.64 -13.34 3.54
N ILE A 15 -7.08 -12.18 4.04
CA ILE A 15 -7.89 -11.22 3.27
C ILE A 15 -7.18 -10.73 2.00
N PHE A 16 -5.87 -11.01 1.89
CA PHE A 16 -5.06 -10.69 0.74
C PHE A 16 -4.98 -11.84 -0.25
N VAL A 17 -5.38 -11.53 -1.47
CA VAL A 17 -5.13 -12.35 -2.65
C VAL A 17 -4.17 -11.60 -3.57
N PRO A 18 -3.25 -12.30 -4.25
CA PRO A 18 -2.48 -11.68 -5.31
C PRO A 18 -3.39 -11.00 -6.33
N GLY A 19 -3.04 -9.80 -6.80
CA GLY A 19 -3.88 -9.06 -7.73
C GLY A 19 -3.44 -7.64 -8.00
N THR A 20 -4.26 -6.93 -8.77
CA THR A 20 -4.11 -5.50 -9.02
C THR A 20 -4.94 -4.71 -8.03
N TYR A 21 -4.36 -3.66 -7.49
CA TYR A 21 -4.94 -2.78 -6.49
C TYR A 21 -4.86 -1.35 -6.97
N ALA A 22 -5.90 -0.58 -6.67
CA ALA A 22 -5.87 0.86 -6.81
C ALA A 22 -5.19 1.48 -5.57
N SER A 23 -4.32 2.45 -5.78
CA SER A 23 -3.63 3.16 -4.72
C SER A 23 -3.84 4.66 -4.81
N TYR A 24 -3.92 5.28 -3.66
CA TYR A 24 -4.06 6.72 -3.50
C TYR A 24 -3.12 7.20 -2.42
N TYR A 25 -2.59 8.41 -2.57
CA TYR A 25 -1.78 9.01 -1.52
C TYR A 25 -2.00 10.52 -1.43
N SER A 26 -1.77 11.07 -0.25
CA SER A 26 -1.80 12.52 0.01
C SER A 26 -0.38 12.98 0.32
N LYS A 27 0.12 14.00 -0.39
CA LYS A 27 1.37 14.69 -0.02
C LYS A 27 1.06 16.14 0.27
N ASN A 28 1.39 16.62 1.48
CA ASN A 28 1.14 18.02 1.87
C ASN A 28 -0.32 18.46 1.63
N GLY A 29 -1.29 17.58 1.92
CA GLY A 29 -2.73 17.83 1.73
C GLY A 29 -3.25 17.64 0.30
N TRP A 30 -2.38 17.36 -0.69
CA TRP A 30 -2.79 17.12 -2.07
C TRP A 30 -3.04 15.63 -2.31
N TYR A 31 -4.28 15.29 -2.62
CA TYR A 31 -4.70 13.93 -2.94
C TYR A 31 -4.30 13.54 -4.37
N ARG A 32 -3.73 12.35 -4.54
CA ARG A 32 -3.25 11.80 -5.82
C ARG A 32 -3.76 10.38 -6.03
N GLY A 33 -4.04 10.04 -7.29
CA GLY A 33 -4.55 8.74 -7.73
C GLY A 33 -5.94 8.78 -8.38
N PRO A 34 -6.53 7.63 -8.75
CA PRO A 34 -5.98 6.29 -8.54
C PRO A 34 -4.76 6.00 -9.41
N PHE A 35 -3.75 5.39 -8.80
CA PHE A 35 -2.69 4.67 -9.49
C PHE A 35 -2.91 3.17 -9.33
N TYR A 36 -2.23 2.36 -10.12
CA TYR A 36 -2.39 0.91 -10.08
C TYR A 36 -1.08 0.24 -9.72
N MET A 37 -1.17 -0.72 -8.80
CA MET A 37 -0.06 -1.58 -8.40
C MET A 37 -0.49 -3.04 -8.41
N THR A 38 0.43 -3.93 -8.71
CA THR A 38 0.25 -5.37 -8.53
C THR A 38 0.90 -5.79 -7.23
N LEU A 39 0.18 -6.52 -6.39
CA LEU A 39 0.70 -7.11 -5.16
C LEU A 39 0.59 -8.64 -5.24
N GLY A 40 1.66 -9.31 -4.87
CA GLY A 40 1.72 -10.75 -4.65
C GLY A 40 2.15 -11.04 -3.21
N PHE A 41 1.76 -12.22 -2.71
CA PHE A 41 2.00 -12.64 -1.34
C PHE A 41 2.67 -14.02 -1.36
N TYR A 42 3.86 -14.14 -0.78
CA TYR A 42 4.60 -15.41 -0.65
C TYR A 42 4.55 -15.92 0.79
N ASN A 43 4.46 -17.26 0.94
CA ASN A 43 4.51 -18.04 2.17
C ASN A 43 3.29 -17.85 3.12
N THR A 44 3.03 -18.87 3.96
CA THR A 44 1.91 -18.92 4.92
C THR A 44 2.26 -18.42 6.33
N ALA A 45 3.54 -18.24 6.65
CA ALA A 45 4.03 -17.96 8.00
C ALA A 45 4.28 -16.45 8.28
N GLY A 46 4.40 -15.64 7.23
CA GLY A 46 4.61 -14.20 7.29
C GLY A 46 4.62 -13.68 5.87
N TYR A 47 3.43 -13.39 5.34
CA TYR A 47 3.17 -13.13 3.92
C TYR A 47 4.10 -12.01 3.41
N MET A 48 5.19 -12.43 2.79
CA MET A 48 6.12 -11.51 2.15
C MET A 48 5.38 -10.90 0.97
N VAL A 49 5.29 -9.58 0.95
CA VAL A 49 4.61 -8.83 -0.09
C VAL A 49 5.64 -8.42 -1.13
N TYR A 50 5.31 -8.62 -2.40
CA TYR A 50 6.11 -8.18 -3.53
C TYR A 50 5.21 -7.59 -4.60
N GLY A 51 5.76 -6.77 -5.47
CA GLY A 51 4.94 -6.13 -6.48
C GLY A 51 5.66 -5.08 -7.29
N LYS A 52 4.86 -4.34 -8.05
CA LYS A 52 5.30 -3.19 -8.82
C LYS A 52 4.12 -2.28 -9.05
N GLY A 53 4.40 -1.01 -9.29
CA GLY A 53 3.39 -0.03 -9.66
C GLY A 53 4.04 1.12 -10.42
N LYS A 54 3.20 2.07 -10.79
CA LYS A 54 3.61 3.34 -11.38
C LYS A 54 2.65 4.42 -10.89
N ASP A 55 3.19 5.55 -10.52
CA ASP A 55 2.43 6.76 -10.26
C ASP A 55 2.93 7.93 -11.12
N ASP A 56 2.54 9.14 -10.73
CA ASP A 56 2.92 10.39 -11.36
C ASP A 56 4.38 10.81 -11.09
N VAL A 57 5.06 10.17 -10.12
CA VAL A 57 6.50 10.35 -9.91
C VAL A 57 7.25 9.43 -10.84
N ALA A 58 7.03 8.11 -10.74
CA ALA A 58 7.79 7.12 -11.51
C ALA A 58 7.25 5.68 -11.38
N SER A 59 7.91 4.75 -12.06
CA SER A 59 7.71 3.31 -11.84
C SER A 59 8.47 2.87 -10.60
N TYR A 60 7.91 1.92 -9.85
CA TYR A 60 8.52 1.41 -8.63
C TYR A 60 8.32 -0.10 -8.43
N ALA A 61 9.25 -0.72 -7.73
CA ALA A 61 9.15 -2.08 -7.23
C ALA A 61 8.71 -2.08 -5.76
N ILE A 62 7.91 -3.07 -5.37
CA ILE A 62 7.35 -3.19 -4.03
C ILE A 62 7.95 -4.41 -3.32
N LYS A 63 8.35 -4.22 -2.07
CA LYS A 63 8.69 -5.29 -1.12
C LYS A 63 8.08 -4.98 0.23
N GLY A 64 7.72 -5.98 1.01
CA GLY A 64 7.13 -5.74 2.31
C GLY A 64 6.73 -7.00 3.06
N PHE A 65 6.02 -6.78 4.16
CA PHE A 65 5.48 -7.85 5.00
C PHE A 65 4.05 -7.53 5.40
N TYR A 66 3.22 -8.56 5.37
CA TYR A 66 1.85 -8.51 5.87
C TYR A 66 1.69 -9.45 7.08
N SER A 67 1.06 -8.93 8.14
CA SER A 67 0.69 -9.69 9.32
C SER A 67 -0.81 -9.98 9.31
N PRO A 68 -1.25 -11.23 9.11
CA PRO A 68 -2.66 -11.61 9.13
C PRO A 68 -3.31 -11.43 10.51
N ILE A 69 -2.51 -11.53 11.57
CA ILE A 69 -2.95 -11.36 12.96
C ILE A 69 -3.34 -9.91 13.23
N THR A 70 -2.48 -8.96 12.85
CA THR A 70 -2.70 -7.54 13.12
C THR A 70 -3.40 -6.81 11.98
N ARG A 71 -3.57 -7.48 10.83
CA ARG A 71 -4.07 -6.92 9.58
C ARG A 71 -3.30 -5.67 9.14
N ARG A 72 -2.00 -5.62 9.45
CA ARG A 72 -1.09 -4.53 9.09
C ARG A 72 -0.13 -4.97 8.01
N MET A 73 0.18 -4.05 7.11
CA MET A 73 1.17 -4.22 6.06
C MET A 73 2.19 -3.09 6.10
N GLY A 74 3.46 -3.46 6.08
CA GLY A 74 4.56 -2.55 5.81
C GLY A 74 5.09 -2.79 4.40
N LEU A 75 5.15 -1.74 3.59
CA LEU A 75 5.64 -1.76 2.21
C LEU A 75 6.82 -0.81 2.03
N GLN A 76 7.72 -1.17 1.14
CA GLN A 76 8.77 -0.33 0.58
C GLN A 76 8.58 -0.25 -0.92
N LEU A 77 8.40 0.98 -1.42
CA LEU A 77 8.29 1.32 -2.83
C LEU A 77 9.64 1.89 -3.25
N HIS A 78 10.37 1.15 -4.07
CA HIS A 78 11.68 1.52 -4.60
C HIS A 78 11.51 2.06 -6.01
N TYR A 79 11.67 3.38 -6.19
CA TYR A 79 11.52 4.01 -7.50
C TYR A 79 12.70 3.69 -8.41
N GLN A 80 12.38 3.41 -9.67
CA GLN A 80 13.36 3.05 -10.69
C GLN A 80 13.89 4.31 -11.38
N ILE A 81 15.20 4.58 -11.22
CA ILE A 81 15.89 5.68 -11.90
C ILE A 81 15.68 5.57 -13.42
N GLY A 82 15.45 6.71 -14.08
CA GLY A 82 15.23 6.79 -15.52
C GLY A 82 13.78 6.54 -15.94
N THR A 83 12.84 6.51 -15.00
CA THR A 83 11.39 6.47 -15.29
C THR A 83 10.68 7.70 -14.72
N GLY A 84 9.60 8.15 -15.36
CA GLY A 84 8.80 9.25 -14.86
C GLY A 84 9.50 10.62 -14.91
N ASP A 85 9.27 11.44 -13.89
CA ASP A 85 9.81 12.80 -13.77
C ASP A 85 11.21 12.77 -13.11
N PRO A 86 12.30 13.13 -13.83
CA PRO A 86 13.66 13.13 -13.27
C PRO A 86 13.87 14.10 -12.10
N ASP A 87 13.09 15.17 -12.01
CA ASP A 87 13.22 16.17 -10.94
C ASP A 87 12.60 15.66 -9.62
N GLN A 88 11.68 14.69 -9.72
CA GLN A 88 11.01 14.07 -8.57
C GLN A 88 11.52 12.65 -8.28
N ASN A 89 12.03 11.94 -9.28
CA ASN A 89 12.53 10.58 -9.18
C ASN A 89 14.06 10.53 -9.23
N ILE A 90 14.67 10.53 -8.05
CA ILE A 90 16.11 10.35 -7.87
C ILE A 90 16.46 8.91 -7.43
N GLY A 91 15.54 7.95 -7.61
CA GLY A 91 15.73 6.56 -7.19
C GLY A 91 15.43 6.30 -5.71
N GLN A 92 14.58 7.12 -5.10
CA GLN A 92 14.28 7.05 -3.68
C GLN A 92 13.44 5.84 -3.27
N THR A 93 13.42 5.56 -1.97
CA THR A 93 12.51 4.58 -1.35
C THR A 93 11.45 5.30 -0.52
N ILE A 94 10.20 4.89 -0.69
CA ILE A 94 9.09 5.26 0.18
C ILE A 94 8.70 4.05 1.03
N SER A 95 8.54 4.24 2.34
CA SER A 95 7.95 3.25 3.24
C SER A 95 6.48 3.57 3.48
N ALA A 96 5.55 2.65 3.24
CA ALA A 96 4.14 2.81 3.55
C ALA A 96 3.71 1.80 4.63
N HIS A 97 3.08 2.29 5.68
CA HIS A 97 2.53 1.46 6.75
C HIS A 97 1.02 1.62 6.76
N VAL A 98 0.31 0.54 6.45
CA VAL A 98 -1.15 0.55 6.30
C VAL A 98 -1.79 -0.57 7.11
N GLN A 99 -3.04 -0.35 7.50
CA GLN A 99 -3.86 -1.30 8.25
C GLN A 99 -5.20 -1.50 7.53
N TRP A 100 -5.73 -2.73 7.59
CA TRP A 100 -7.05 -3.02 7.03
C TRP A 100 -8.13 -2.28 7.81
N ASN A 101 -8.93 -1.50 7.08
CA ASN A 101 -10.15 -0.90 7.55
C ASN A 101 -11.33 -1.78 7.11
N GLU A 102 -11.95 -2.49 8.06
CA GLU A 102 -13.05 -3.42 7.78
C GLU A 102 -14.31 -2.72 7.26
N TYR A 103 -14.57 -1.49 7.70
CA TYR A 103 -15.75 -0.73 7.31
C TYR A 103 -15.68 -0.27 5.86
N GLN A 104 -14.50 0.18 5.44
CA GLN A 104 -14.27 0.71 4.10
C GLN A 104 -13.70 -0.34 3.13
N GLN A 105 -13.41 -1.56 3.62
CA GLN A 105 -12.81 -2.66 2.86
C GLN A 105 -11.55 -2.24 2.08
N GLN A 106 -10.68 -1.47 2.74
CA GLN A 106 -9.45 -0.95 2.15
C GLN A 106 -8.33 -0.85 3.19
N PHE A 107 -7.09 -0.77 2.73
CA PHE A 107 -5.95 -0.43 3.58
C PHE A 107 -5.78 1.06 3.67
N GLU A 108 -5.50 1.54 4.88
CA GLU A 108 -5.27 2.95 5.16
C GLU A 108 -4.11 3.10 6.13
N GLY A 109 -3.35 4.18 5.96
CA GLY A 109 -2.30 4.52 6.88
C GLY A 109 -1.44 5.65 6.33
N ASN A 110 -0.17 5.64 6.68
CA ASN A 110 0.76 6.72 6.35
C ASN A 110 1.90 6.21 5.49
N TYR A 111 2.56 7.12 4.79
CA TYR A 111 3.83 6.83 4.12
C TYR A 111 4.91 7.84 4.48
N TYR A 112 6.15 7.39 4.31
CA TYR A 112 7.38 8.02 4.76
C TYR A 112 8.37 7.98 3.61
N SER A 113 8.86 9.14 3.17
CA SER A 113 9.96 9.21 2.21
C SER A 113 11.29 9.23 2.95
N SER A 114 12.34 8.60 2.41
CA SER A 114 13.69 8.72 2.98
C SER A 114 14.29 10.12 2.84
N ILE A 115 13.71 10.98 2.01
CA ILE A 115 14.23 12.32 1.68
C ILE A 115 13.51 13.43 2.47
N GLU A 116 12.27 13.18 2.90
CA GLU A 116 11.46 14.17 3.61
C GLU A 116 11.02 13.57 4.96
N ASN A 117 11.32 14.27 6.06
CA ASN A 117 10.75 13.94 7.36
C ASN A 117 9.22 13.93 7.26
N ALA A 118 8.61 12.88 7.82
CA ALA A 118 7.17 12.64 7.76
C ALA A 118 6.33 13.90 8.01
N GLY A 119 5.61 14.36 6.99
CA GLY A 119 4.48 15.26 7.22
C GLY A 119 3.37 14.48 7.93
N LYS A 120 2.79 15.06 8.99
CA LYS A 120 1.64 14.46 9.70
C LYS A 120 0.41 14.24 8.80
N ASP A 121 0.42 14.79 7.59
CA ASP A 121 -0.69 14.81 6.63
C ASP A 121 -0.51 13.82 5.45
N ASN A 122 0.52 12.98 5.50
CA ASN A 122 0.81 12.02 4.45
C ASN A 122 0.02 10.72 4.66
N SER A 123 -1.03 10.50 3.85
CA SER A 123 -1.82 9.27 3.90
C SER A 123 -1.54 8.36 2.70
N PHE A 124 -1.72 7.05 2.88
CA PHE A 124 -1.64 6.05 1.83
C PHE A 124 -2.84 5.11 1.92
N ILE A 125 -3.52 4.88 0.80
CA ILE A 125 -4.70 4.02 0.71
C ILE A 125 -4.48 2.97 -0.37
N ILE A 126 -4.81 1.71 -0.08
CA ILE A 126 -4.80 0.61 -1.05
C ILE A 126 -6.19 -0.01 -1.08
N LYS A 127 -6.84 0.05 -2.24
CA LYS A 127 -8.17 -0.53 -2.48
C LYS A 127 -8.05 -1.68 -3.45
N ARG A 128 -8.80 -2.75 -3.20
CA ARG A 128 -8.96 -3.83 -4.17
C ARG A 128 -9.79 -3.30 -5.34
N ASN A 129 -9.32 -3.57 -6.57
CA ASN A 129 -10.06 -3.24 -7.79
C ASN A 129 -11.14 -4.28 -8.08
#